data_AF-A0A4P9YWU6-F1
#
_entry.id   AF-A0A4P9YWU6-F1
#
_cell.length_a   1.000
_cell.length_b   1.000
_cell.length_c   1.000
_cell.angle_alpha   90.00
_cell.angle_beta   90.00
_cell.angle_gamma   90.00
#
_symmetry.space_group_name_H-M   'P 1'
#
loop_
_entity.id
_entity.type
_entity.pdbx_description
1 polymer ?
#
loop_
_entity_poly.entity_id
_entity_poly.type
_entity_poly.pdbx_seq_one_letter_code
_entity_poly.pdbx_strand_id
1 'polypeptide(L)'
;MWMVVVVLPLLWLSICCVTASARPAKVRSAGVSSAAIQRLQLLASYAGAASCDVRGWRCGPHCEEHTTGTHFIDHAFDRETNTYAYMAVHPRHRRLIVAFRGSVNLASWIQNINALQVQVPWIPDDEARVHRGFSHCYERIQEQLMDKLAEATRRYPGYTLTFIGHSLGGAARGQRRL
;
A
#
# COMPACT_ATOMS: atom_id res chain seq x y z
N MET A 1 -68.85 3.91 -45.77
CA MET A 1 -68.17 4.38 -47.00
C MET A 1 -67.36 5.62 -46.63
N TRP A 2 -66.01 5.50 -46.63
CA TRP A 2 -64.96 6.54 -46.44
C TRP A 2 -64.88 7.24 -45.04
N MET A 3 -63.75 7.60 -44.43
CA MET A 3 -62.30 7.53 -44.77
C MET A 3 -61.46 7.76 -43.48
N VAL A 4 -60.41 6.95 -43.29
CA VAL A 4 -58.98 7.23 -42.93
C VAL A 4 -58.71 8.47 -42.05
N VAL A 5 -57.94 8.44 -40.95
CA VAL A 5 -56.47 8.29 -40.85
C VAL A 5 -56.08 8.00 -39.39
N VAL A 6 -55.25 6.98 -39.12
CA VAL A 6 -54.23 7.05 -38.07
C VAL A 6 -52.94 6.39 -38.59
N VAL A 7 -51.90 7.19 -38.62
CA VAL A 7 -50.52 6.88 -39.01
C VAL A 7 -49.86 6.05 -37.93
N LEU A 8 -49.19 4.93 -38.25
CA LEU A 8 -48.00 4.47 -37.52
C LEU A 8 -47.14 3.54 -38.40
N PRO A 9 -45.81 3.49 -38.18
CA PRO A 9 -44.82 3.52 -39.23
C PRO A 9 -44.22 2.14 -39.55
N LEU A 10 -43.73 2.05 -40.78
CA LEU A 10 -42.67 1.14 -41.20
C LEU A 10 -41.44 1.38 -40.34
N LEU A 11 -40.84 0.32 -39.80
CA LEU A 11 -39.40 0.06 -39.90
C LEU A 11 -39.10 -1.34 -39.35
N TRP A 12 -39.14 -2.27 -40.29
CA TRP A 12 -38.53 -3.59 -40.21
C TRP A 12 -37.06 -3.38 -40.59
N LEU A 13 -36.12 -3.59 -39.65
CA LEU A 13 -34.75 -3.97 -39.96
C LEU A 13 -34.07 -4.52 -38.70
N SER A 14 -33.79 -5.81 -38.79
CA SER A 14 -33.10 -6.66 -37.84
C SER A 14 -31.76 -6.09 -37.39
N ILE A 15 -31.59 -5.87 -36.09
CA ILE A 15 -30.30 -6.04 -35.43
C ILE A 15 -30.55 -6.92 -34.21
N CYS A 16 -30.07 -8.16 -34.31
CA CYS A 16 -29.89 -9.07 -33.19
C CYS A 16 -28.92 -8.42 -32.18
N CYS A 17 -29.45 -7.64 -31.23
CA CYS A 17 -28.73 -7.41 -30.00
C CYS A 17 -28.75 -8.72 -29.21
N VAL A 18 -27.74 -9.55 -29.48
CA VAL A 18 -27.30 -10.61 -28.58
C VAL A 18 -27.24 -9.99 -27.19
N THR A 19 -28.14 -10.42 -26.32
CA THR A 19 -28.04 -10.16 -24.89
C THR A 19 -26.80 -10.91 -24.42
N ALA A 20 -25.64 -10.25 -24.45
CA ALA A 20 -24.47 -10.72 -23.74
C ALA A 20 -24.81 -10.65 -22.24
N SER A 21 -25.48 -11.67 -21.74
CA SER A 21 -25.56 -11.97 -20.32
C SER A 21 -24.13 -12.20 -19.88
N ALA A 22 -23.50 -11.16 -19.33
CA ALA A 22 -22.27 -11.29 -18.58
C ALA A 22 -22.58 -12.27 -17.44
N ARG A 23 -22.19 -13.53 -17.63
CA ARG A 23 -22.26 -14.52 -16.55
C ARG A 23 -21.49 -13.93 -15.38
N PRO A 24 -22.07 -13.81 -14.17
CA PRO A 24 -21.28 -13.37 -13.03
C PRO A 24 -20.11 -14.34 -12.92
N ALA A 25 -18.89 -13.80 -13.02
CA ALA A 25 -17.70 -14.59 -12.77
C ALA A 25 -17.88 -15.18 -11.37
N LYS A 26 -18.00 -16.51 -11.29
CA LYS A 26 -18.13 -17.22 -10.03
C LYS A 26 -16.82 -17.00 -9.28
N VAL A 27 -16.79 -15.97 -8.42
CA VAL A 27 -15.67 -15.73 -7.51
C VAL A 27 -15.55 -16.99 -6.68
N ARG A 28 -14.59 -17.85 -7.02
CA ARG A 28 -14.27 -19.01 -6.20
C ARG A 28 -13.62 -18.42 -4.95
N SER A 29 -14.37 -18.36 -3.85
CA SER A 29 -13.81 -18.11 -2.53
C SER A 29 -12.94 -19.31 -2.16
N ALA A 30 -11.73 -19.38 -2.69
CA ALA A 30 -10.70 -20.22 -2.11
C ALA A 30 -10.51 -19.71 -0.69
N GLY A 31 -10.82 -20.55 0.31
CA GLY A 31 -10.66 -20.17 1.71
C GLY A 31 -9.24 -19.65 1.97
N VAL A 32 -9.12 -18.55 2.70
CA VAL A 32 -7.81 -18.01 3.08
C VAL A 32 -7.15 -18.99 4.04
N SER A 33 -5.97 -19.51 3.68
CA SER A 33 -5.24 -20.44 4.56
C SER A 33 -4.87 -19.78 5.90
N SER A 34 -4.81 -20.57 6.97
CA SER A 34 -4.36 -20.10 8.29
C SER A 34 -2.97 -19.45 8.24
N ALA A 35 -2.06 -19.99 7.41
CA ALA A 35 -0.73 -19.41 7.20
C ALA A 35 -0.78 -18.03 6.54
N ALA A 36 -1.73 -17.80 5.63
CA ALA A 36 -1.94 -16.47 5.03
C ALA A 36 -2.48 -15.49 6.08
N ILE A 37 -3.42 -15.91 6.92
CA ILE A 37 -3.96 -15.10 8.02
C ILE A 37 -2.83 -14.68 8.98
N GLN A 38 -2.00 -15.62 9.42
CA GLN A 38 -0.87 -15.33 10.31
C GLN A 38 0.15 -14.36 9.69
N ARG A 39 0.42 -14.48 8.38
CA ARG A 39 1.28 -13.53 7.67
C ARG A 39 0.67 -12.14 7.60
N LEU A 40 -0.64 -12.03 7.38
CA LEU A 40 -1.33 -10.75 7.37
C LEU A 40 -1.34 -10.12 8.75
N GLN A 41 -1.58 -10.90 9.82
CA GLN A 41 -1.50 -10.43 11.21
C GLN A 41 -0.10 -9.91 11.54
N LEU A 42 0.96 -10.63 11.16
CA LEU A 42 2.34 -10.18 11.32
C LEU A 42 2.60 -8.82 10.65
N LEU A 43 2.22 -8.68 9.37
CA LEU A 43 2.43 -7.44 8.62
C LEU A 43 1.58 -6.29 9.19
N ALA A 44 0.36 -6.58 9.63
CA ALA A 44 -0.52 -5.61 10.26
C ALA A 44 0.05 -5.12 11.61
N SER A 45 0.63 -6.00 12.43
CA SER A 45 1.28 -5.61 13.67
C SER A 45 2.46 -4.67 13.42
N TYR A 46 3.31 -4.95 12.43
CA TYR A 46 4.39 -4.04 12.07
C TYR A 46 3.90 -2.69 11.53
N ALA A 47 2.85 -2.70 10.70
CA ALA A 47 2.26 -1.47 10.19
C ALA A 47 1.64 -0.62 11.33
N GLY A 48 0.93 -1.26 12.26
CA GLY A 48 0.32 -0.62 13.43
C GLY A 48 1.37 -0.03 14.39
N ALA A 49 2.48 -0.72 14.59
CA ALA A 49 3.60 -0.25 15.40
C ALA A 49 4.18 1.09 14.89
N ALA A 50 3.98 1.45 13.62
CA ALA A 50 4.51 2.72 13.09
C ALA A 50 3.83 3.95 13.69
N SER A 51 2.67 3.79 14.34
CA SER A 51 1.94 4.87 15.01
C SER A 51 2.33 5.09 16.47
N CYS A 52 3.30 4.34 17.01
CA CYS A 52 3.73 4.45 18.40
C CYS A 52 5.26 4.56 18.54
N ASP A 53 5.72 4.77 19.78
CA ASP A 53 7.15 4.78 20.08
C ASP A 53 7.70 3.36 20.17
N VAL A 54 8.43 2.97 19.12
CA VAL A 54 9.00 1.63 18.96
C VAL A 54 10.43 1.49 19.49
N ARG A 55 11.05 2.55 20.04
CA ARG A 55 12.45 2.51 20.51
C ARG A 55 12.71 1.43 21.55
N GLY A 56 11.75 1.20 22.44
CA GLY A 56 11.80 0.12 23.43
C GLY A 56 11.16 -1.19 22.97
N TRP A 57 10.51 -1.21 21.80
CA TRP A 57 9.65 -2.29 21.31
C TRP A 57 8.58 -2.72 22.34
N ARG A 58 7.88 -1.74 22.91
CA ARG A 58 6.88 -1.93 24.00
C ARG A 58 5.53 -1.27 23.67
N CYS A 59 5.05 -1.47 22.45
CA CYS A 59 3.80 -0.92 21.96
C CYS A 59 2.64 -1.94 22.04
N GLY A 60 2.49 -2.57 23.21
CA GLY A 60 1.45 -3.57 23.50
C GLY A 60 1.31 -4.62 22.38
N PRO A 61 0.08 -4.87 21.89
CA PRO A 61 -0.20 -5.99 20.99
C PRO A 61 0.54 -5.92 19.64
N HIS A 62 1.02 -4.73 19.23
CA HIS A 62 1.80 -4.59 18.00
C HIS A 62 3.25 -5.06 18.17
N CYS A 63 3.79 -5.00 19.38
CA CYS A 63 5.15 -5.42 19.74
C CYS A 63 5.22 -6.82 20.38
N GLU A 64 4.06 -7.39 20.67
CA GLU A 64 3.89 -8.72 21.28
C GLU A 64 3.55 -9.78 20.22
N GLU A 65 3.39 -11.02 20.67
CA GLU A 65 3.02 -12.18 19.84
C GLU A 65 3.88 -12.29 18.57
N HIS A 66 3.31 -11.98 17.40
CA HIS A 66 3.89 -12.14 16.08
C HIS A 66 5.19 -11.36 15.85
N THR A 67 5.40 -10.24 16.54
CA THR A 67 6.59 -9.39 16.34
C THR A 67 7.61 -9.53 17.47
N THR A 68 7.39 -10.46 18.40
CA THR A 68 8.24 -10.67 19.58
C THR A 68 9.69 -11.00 19.18
N GLY A 69 10.64 -10.29 19.78
CA GLY A 69 12.07 -10.41 19.45
C GLY A 69 12.51 -9.54 18.27
N THR A 70 11.63 -8.65 17.79
CA THR A 70 12.03 -7.53 16.95
C THR A 70 12.64 -6.43 17.81
N HIS A 71 13.65 -5.74 17.29
CA HIS A 71 14.28 -4.60 17.94
C HIS A 71 14.35 -3.42 16.99
N PHE A 72 14.02 -2.24 17.49
CA PHE A 72 14.22 -0.98 16.76
C PHE A 72 15.70 -0.75 16.49
N ILE A 73 16.01 -0.22 15.31
CA ILE A 73 17.38 0.17 14.94
C ILE A 73 17.48 1.65 14.61
N ASP A 74 16.53 2.21 13.86
CA ASP A 74 16.58 3.61 13.44
C ASP A 74 15.22 4.09 12.90
N HIS A 75 15.10 5.36 12.52
CA HIS A 75 13.94 5.96 11.89
C HIS A 75 14.33 7.09 10.93
N ALA A 76 13.42 7.40 10.01
CA ALA A 76 13.44 8.62 9.21
C ALA A 76 12.19 9.43 9.51
N PHE A 77 12.33 10.74 9.65
CA PHE A 77 11.23 11.62 10.01
C PHE A 77 11.38 12.98 9.32
N ASP A 78 10.26 13.47 8.79
CA ASP A 78 10.13 14.84 8.31
C ASP A 78 8.97 15.53 9.02
N ARG A 79 9.26 16.71 9.58
CA ARG A 79 8.30 17.49 10.38
C ARG A 79 7.23 18.14 9.51
N GLU A 80 7.59 18.62 8.32
CA GLU A 80 6.69 19.38 7.44
C GLU A 80 5.54 18.52 6.93
N THR A 81 5.86 17.35 6.39
CA THR A 81 4.87 16.39 5.91
C THR A 81 4.36 15.46 7.00
N ASN A 82 4.94 15.53 8.20
CA ASN A 82 4.71 14.62 9.31
C ASN A 82 4.88 13.14 8.86
N THR A 83 5.83 12.90 7.96
CA THR A 83 6.13 11.57 7.42
C THR A 83 7.10 10.87 8.36
N TYR A 84 6.77 9.64 8.77
CA TYR A 84 7.58 8.85 9.68
C TYR A 84 7.72 7.43 9.15
N ALA A 85 8.94 6.91 9.17
CA ALA A 85 9.23 5.51 8.94
C ALA A 85 10.20 5.00 10.00
N TYR A 86 9.94 3.84 10.59
CA TYR A 86 10.91 3.19 11.46
C TYR A 86 11.59 2.02 10.74
N MET A 87 12.78 1.70 11.22
CA MET A 87 13.55 0.54 10.85
C MET A 87 13.72 -0.36 12.07
N ALA A 88 13.53 -1.66 11.86
CA ALA A 88 13.66 -2.65 12.91
C ALA A 88 14.27 -3.95 12.36
N VAL A 89 14.84 -4.76 13.24
CA VAL A 89 15.44 -6.04 12.88
C VAL A 89 14.77 -7.16 13.68
N HIS A 90 14.48 -8.27 13.01
CA HIS A 90 14.09 -9.51 13.67
C HIS A 90 15.19 -10.55 13.47
N PRO A 91 16.08 -10.77 14.46
CA PRO A 91 17.26 -11.62 14.30
C PRO A 91 16.94 -13.08 13.97
N ARG A 92 16.00 -13.69 14.70
CA ARG A 92 15.61 -15.10 14.50
C ARG A 92 15.08 -15.41 13.10
N HIS A 93 14.33 -14.47 12.51
CA HIS A 93 13.78 -14.63 11.16
C HIS A 93 14.62 -13.96 10.07
N ARG A 94 15.77 -13.38 10.44
CA ARG A 94 16.65 -12.65 9.53
C ARG A 94 15.91 -11.63 8.67
N ARG A 95 15.11 -10.77 9.30
CA ARG A 95 14.35 -9.70 8.61
C ARG A 95 14.82 -8.32 9.01
N LEU A 96 14.95 -7.46 8.02
CA LEU A 96 15.10 -6.02 8.17
C LEU A 96 13.77 -5.40 7.75
N ILE A 97 13.09 -4.75 8.68
CA ILE A 97 11.75 -4.19 8.52
C ILE A 97 11.87 -2.69 8.36
N VAL A 98 11.21 -2.13 7.35
CA VAL A 98 10.97 -0.70 7.20
C VAL A 98 9.48 -0.50 7.19
N ALA A 99 8.94 0.24 8.15
CA ALA A 99 7.51 0.44 8.27
C ALA A 99 7.16 1.93 8.28
N PHE A 100 6.36 2.33 7.32
CA PHE A 100 5.86 3.71 7.18
C PHE A 100 4.58 3.90 7.98
N ARG A 101 4.51 4.99 8.73
CA ARG A 101 3.31 5.41 9.45
C ARG A 101 2.25 5.88 8.47
N GLY A 102 1.02 5.40 8.66
CA GLY A 102 -0.15 5.92 7.94
C GLY A 102 -0.59 7.30 8.46
N SER A 103 -1.50 7.96 7.75
CA SER A 103 -2.09 9.23 8.20
C SER A 103 -2.87 9.03 9.51
N VAL A 104 -2.60 9.85 10.52
CA VAL A 104 -3.35 9.87 11.80
C VAL A 104 -4.82 10.27 11.63
N ASN A 105 -5.15 11.00 10.56
CA ASN A 105 -6.53 11.29 10.16
C ASN A 105 -6.78 10.84 8.72
N LEU A 106 -7.05 9.54 8.57
CA LEU A 106 -7.25 8.92 7.27
C LEU A 106 -8.51 9.43 6.55
N ALA A 107 -9.57 9.78 7.29
CA ALA A 107 -10.81 10.29 6.71
C ALA A 107 -10.61 11.65 6.03
N SER A 108 -9.95 12.60 6.70
CA SER A 108 -9.63 13.89 6.11
C SER A 108 -8.54 13.79 5.04
N TRP A 109 -7.64 12.80 5.12
CA TRP A 109 -6.67 12.56 4.05
C TRP A 109 -7.36 12.09 2.77
N ILE A 110 -8.27 11.10 2.85
CA ILE A 110 -9.02 10.56 1.69
C ILE A 110 -9.88 11.65 1.03
N GLN A 111 -10.49 12.53 1.82
CA GLN A 111 -11.30 13.64 1.31
C GLN A 111 -10.46 14.75 0.64
N ASN A 112 -9.21 14.95 1.07
CA ASN A 112 -8.27 15.92 0.50
C ASN A 112 -7.33 15.29 -0.55
N ILE A 113 -7.63 14.08 -1.03
CA ILE A 113 -6.87 13.46 -2.13
C ILE A 113 -7.01 14.36 -3.36
N ASN A 114 -5.94 15.08 -3.67
CA ASN A 114 -5.68 15.51 -5.02
C ASN A 114 -5.26 14.26 -5.79
N ALA A 115 -6.21 13.63 -6.51
CA ALA A 115 -5.99 12.43 -7.33
C ALA A 115 -5.00 12.63 -8.49
N LEU A 116 -4.26 13.75 -8.50
CA LEU A 116 -3.21 14.07 -9.45
C LEU A 116 -2.05 13.09 -9.26
N GLN A 117 -1.77 12.38 -10.35
CA GLN A 117 -0.61 11.51 -10.43
C GLN A 117 0.49 12.21 -11.23
N VAL A 118 1.73 12.01 -10.81
CA VAL A 118 2.93 12.62 -11.40
C VAL A 118 3.93 11.53 -11.78
N GLN A 119 4.75 11.79 -12.78
CA GLN A 119 5.97 11.02 -13.01
C GLN A 119 6.97 11.32 -11.90
N VAL A 120 7.79 10.34 -11.58
CA VAL A 120 8.86 10.47 -10.58
C VAL A 120 10.17 9.93 -11.12
N PRO A 121 11.31 10.60 -10.90
CA PRO A 121 12.57 10.24 -11.53
C PRO A 121 13.20 8.93 -11.03
N TRP A 122 12.74 8.39 -9.89
CA TRP A 122 13.30 7.17 -9.28
C TRP A 122 12.64 5.86 -9.77
N ILE A 123 11.56 5.95 -10.55
CA ILE A 123 10.94 4.80 -11.21
C ILE A 123 11.40 4.81 -12.68
N PRO A 124 12.12 3.76 -13.14
CA PRO A 124 12.67 3.69 -14.50
C PRO A 124 11.61 3.25 -15.52
N ASP A 125 10.42 3.84 -15.46
CA ASP A 125 9.29 3.60 -16.35
C ASP A 125 8.59 4.94 -16.58
N ASP A 126 8.67 5.44 -17.81
CA ASP A 126 8.14 6.76 -18.19
C ASP A 126 6.60 6.80 -18.16
N GLU A 127 5.93 5.65 -18.15
CA GLU A 127 4.48 5.53 -17.99
C GLU A 127 4.07 5.37 -16.51
N ALA A 128 5.02 5.16 -15.61
CA ALA A 128 4.71 5.10 -14.19
C ALA A 128 4.21 6.46 -13.68
N ARG A 129 3.12 6.41 -12.91
CA ARG A 129 2.51 7.57 -12.29
C ARG A 129 2.28 7.26 -10.81
N VAL A 130 2.75 8.16 -9.95
CA VAL A 130 2.59 8.07 -8.50
C VAL A 130 1.71 9.23 -8.04
N HIS A 131 0.85 9.00 -7.05
CA HIS A 131 0.07 10.07 -6.45
C HIS A 131 1.00 11.17 -5.91
N ARG A 132 0.77 12.42 -6.30
CA ARG A 132 1.64 13.57 -5.99
C ARG A 132 1.91 13.73 -4.50
N GLY A 133 0.90 13.51 -3.66
CA GLY A 133 1.08 13.57 -2.20
C GLY A 133 1.98 12.47 -1.65
N PHE A 134 1.97 11.28 -2.27
CA PHE A 134 2.80 10.16 -1.83
C PHE A 134 4.26 10.37 -2.23
N SER A 135 4.50 10.82 -3.47
CA SER A 135 5.85 11.16 -3.91
C SER A 135 6.45 12.26 -3.06
N HIS A 136 5.69 13.32 -2.79
CA HIS A 136 6.13 14.42 -1.95
C HIS A 136 6.52 13.96 -0.54
N CYS A 137 5.68 13.18 0.15
CA CYS A 137 6.01 12.64 1.47
C CYS A 137 7.26 11.75 1.43
N TYR A 138 7.42 10.92 0.41
CA TYR A 138 8.58 10.04 0.27
C TYR A 138 9.88 10.82 0.03
N GLU A 139 9.88 11.79 -0.90
CA GLU A 139 11.04 12.64 -1.21
C GLU A 139 11.62 13.32 0.05
N ARG A 140 10.75 13.73 0.98
CA ARG A 140 11.16 14.39 2.23
C ARG A 140 12.00 13.53 3.18
N ILE A 141 11.85 12.20 3.10
CA ILE A 141 12.58 11.27 3.98
C ILE A 141 13.49 10.31 3.21
N GLN A 142 13.46 10.33 1.88
CA GLN A 142 14.13 9.35 1.04
C GLN A 142 15.64 9.32 1.29
N GLU A 143 16.32 10.47 1.32
CA GLU A 143 17.77 10.53 1.54
C GLU A 143 18.15 9.93 2.89
N GLN A 144 17.52 10.41 3.97
CA GLN A 144 17.72 9.88 5.33
C GLN A 144 17.48 8.37 5.41
N LEU A 145 16.41 7.90 4.78
CA LEU A 145 16.03 6.49 4.79
C LEU A 145 17.03 5.63 4.02
N MET A 146 17.49 6.10 2.85
CA MET A 146 18.44 5.36 2.02
C MET A 146 19.82 5.26 2.67
N ASP A 147 20.29 6.31 3.35
CA ASP A 147 21.55 6.28 4.10
C ASP A 147 21.50 5.25 5.23
N LYS A 148 20.42 5.29 6.03
CA LYS A 148 20.20 4.34 7.13
C LYS A 148 20.03 2.90 6.61
N LEU A 149 19.38 2.72 5.47
CA LEU A 149 19.25 1.41 4.82
C LEU A 149 20.58 0.88 4.30
N ALA A 150 21.43 1.73 3.73
CA ALA A 150 22.76 1.36 3.30
C ALA A 150 23.60 0.88 4.49
N GLU A 151 23.52 1.54 5.65
CA GLU A 151 24.17 1.07 6.86
C GLU A 151 23.59 -0.26 7.37
N ALA A 152 22.28 -0.35 7.48
CA ALA A 152 21.61 -1.53 8.01
C ALA A 152 21.85 -2.77 7.14
N THR A 153 21.85 -2.64 5.82
CA THR A 153 22.11 -3.76 4.90
C THR A 153 23.55 -4.26 4.95
N ARG A 154 24.53 -3.37 5.20
CA ARG A 154 25.91 -3.78 5.50
C ARG A 154 26.02 -4.50 6.84
N ARG A 155 25.30 -4.04 7.86
CA ARG A 155 25.32 -4.62 9.22
C ARG A 155 24.61 -5.97 9.31
N TYR A 156 23.58 -6.20 8.48
CA TYR A 156 22.75 -7.40 8.50
C TYR A 156 22.76 -8.12 7.13
N PRO A 157 23.91 -8.65 6.69
CA PRO A 157 24.01 -9.31 5.39
C PRO A 157 23.12 -10.57 5.32
N GLY A 158 22.45 -10.73 4.17
CA GLY A 158 21.54 -11.86 3.94
C GLY A 158 20.22 -11.79 4.71
N TYR A 159 19.88 -10.66 5.33
CA TYR A 159 18.54 -10.45 5.88
C TYR A 159 17.57 -10.03 4.78
N THR A 160 16.31 -10.47 4.89
CA THR A 160 15.25 -10.06 3.97
C THR A 160 14.76 -8.66 4.33
N LEU A 161 14.98 -7.70 3.44
CA LEU A 161 14.45 -6.35 3.55
C LEU A 161 12.95 -6.33 3.19
N THR A 162 12.12 -5.90 4.14
CA THR A 162 10.66 -5.90 4.03
C THR A 162 10.12 -4.50 4.27
N PHE A 163 9.48 -3.92 3.25
CA PHE A 163 8.77 -2.65 3.36
C PHE A 163 7.29 -2.90 3.69
N ILE A 164 6.80 -2.21 4.72
CA ILE A 164 5.48 -2.36 5.30
C ILE A 164 4.85 -0.96 5.45
N GLY A 165 3.53 -0.89 5.31
CA GLY A 165 2.79 0.28 5.77
C GLY A 165 1.29 0.10 5.58
N HIS A 166 0.54 0.92 6.30
CA HIS A 166 -0.92 0.96 6.24
C HIS A 166 -1.36 2.24 5.51
N SER A 167 -2.34 2.13 4.60
CA SER A 167 -2.85 3.26 3.81
C SER A 167 -1.73 4.04 3.07
N LEU A 168 -1.53 5.33 3.37
CA LEU A 168 -0.41 6.16 2.88
C LEU A 168 0.95 5.43 3.00
N GLY A 169 1.18 4.76 4.13
CA GLY A 169 2.44 4.03 4.35
C GLY A 169 2.61 2.81 3.43
N GLY A 170 1.51 2.23 2.94
CA GLY A 170 1.54 1.12 1.98
C GLY A 170 1.75 1.58 0.53
N ALA A 171 1.36 2.82 0.23
CA ALA A 171 1.47 3.39 -1.11
C ALA A 171 2.89 3.86 -1.47
N ALA A 172 3.78 4.01 -0.49
CA ALA A 172 5.17 4.44 -0.67
C ALA A 172 6.10 3.35 -1.26
N ARG A 173 5.59 2.29 -1.89
CA ARG A 173 6.40 1.14 -2.29
C ARG A 173 6.85 1.20 -3.75
N GLY A 174 8.17 1.32 -3.96
CA GLY A 174 8.88 0.86 -5.16
C GLY A 174 9.84 -0.28 -4.79
N GLN A 175 9.68 -1.47 -5.38
CA GLN A 175 10.61 -2.59 -5.18
C GLN A 175 11.69 -2.59 -6.26
N ARG A 176 12.96 -2.44 -5.89
CA ARG A 176 14.08 -3.03 -6.65
C ARG A 176 14.60 -4.24 -5.90
N ARG A 177 14.79 -5.34 -6.62
CA ARG A 177 15.65 -6.43 -6.17
C ARG A 177 17.08 -5.89 -6.08
N LEU A 178 17.70 -6.04 -4.93
CA LEU A 178 19.16 -6.04 -4.82
C LEU A 178 19.70 -7.34 -5.42
#